data_AF-A0A6J3JLL9-F1
#
_entry.id   AF-A0A6J3JLL9-F1
#
_cell.length_a   1.000
_cell.length_b   1.000
_cell.length_c   1.000
_cell.angle_alpha   90.00
_cell.angle_beta   90.00
_cell.angle_gamma   90.00
#
_symmetry.space_group_name_H-M   'P 1'
#
loop_
_entity.id
_entity.type
_entity.pdbx_description
1 polymer ?
#
loop_
_entity_poly.entity_id
_entity_poly.type
_entity_poly.pdbx_seq_one_letter_code
_entity_poly.pdbx_strand_id
1 'polypeptide(L)'
;MEFTGKLRRMQWLAGDQRSASYPHCLQFYLQPPSENISLIEFENLAIDRVKLLKSVENLGVSYVKGTDQYQSKLENELRKLKFSYRENLEDEYEPRRRDHISHFILRLAYCQSVLRAVRRGQVKLVTSLPVSLKTAFNALYWLLIYGVWIMEDRFAAIMTLCLRNESIVVNANVDKRCACYTNVSFKISDKEKTLREQEIIASSPNLNGVKSESIYKIPFADALDLFRGRKVYLEDGFAYVPLKDIVAIILNEFRAKLSKALALTARSLPAVQSDERLQPLLNHLSHSYTGQDYSTQGNAGKISLDQIDSLSTKSFPPCMRQLHKALRENHHLRHGGRMQYGLFLKGIGLTLEQALQFWKQEFIKGKMDPDKFDKGYSYNIRHSFGKEGKRTDYTPFSCLKIILSNPPSHGDYHGCPFRHSDPELLKQKLQSYKISSGGISQILDLVKGTHYQVACQKYFEMIHNVDDCGFSLNHPNQFFCESQRILNGGKDIKKEPIQPETSQPKPSIQKTKDASSALASLNSSMEMDIEGLEDYFNE
;
A
#
# COMPACT_ATOMS: atom_id res chain seq x y z
N MET A 1 18.71 -15.15 -43.63
CA MET A 1 20.08 -15.08 -43.10
C MET A 1 20.02 -15.45 -41.63
N GLU A 2 20.57 -16.62 -41.33
CA GLU A 2 20.63 -17.21 -40.00
C GLU A 2 21.67 -16.50 -39.13
N PHE A 3 21.40 -16.37 -37.83
CA PHE A 3 22.43 -16.15 -36.83
C PHE A 3 22.45 -17.35 -35.89
N THR A 4 23.40 -18.26 -36.11
CA THR A 4 23.67 -19.43 -35.28
C THR A 4 24.71 -19.07 -34.22
N GLY A 5 24.26 -18.78 -33.00
CA GLY A 5 25.11 -18.77 -31.80
C GLY A 5 25.01 -20.12 -31.09
N LYS A 6 26.06 -20.95 -31.15
CA LYS A 6 26.13 -22.24 -30.45
C LYS A 6 26.13 -22.04 -28.93
N LEU A 7 24.99 -22.16 -28.28
CA LEU A 7 24.90 -22.42 -26.84
C LEU A 7 25.10 -23.93 -26.60
N ARG A 8 26.15 -24.30 -25.86
CA ARG A 8 26.32 -25.66 -25.32
C ARG A 8 25.11 -26.00 -24.44
N ARG A 9 24.30 -26.93 -24.89
CA ARG A 9 23.12 -27.44 -24.18
C ARG A 9 23.60 -28.36 -23.04
N MET A 10 23.74 -27.82 -21.84
CA MET A 10 23.73 -28.68 -20.65
C MET A 10 22.30 -29.14 -20.42
N GLN A 11 22.11 -30.45 -20.48
CA GLN A 11 20.82 -31.12 -20.38
C GLN A 11 20.50 -31.28 -18.89
N TRP A 12 19.75 -30.34 -18.33
CA TRP A 12 19.27 -30.41 -16.95
C TRP A 12 17.94 -31.16 -16.91
N LEU A 13 17.81 -32.16 -16.03
CA LEU A 13 16.58 -32.90 -15.79
C LEU A 13 15.47 -31.92 -15.34
N ALA A 14 14.23 -32.10 -15.81
CA ALA A 14 13.15 -31.12 -15.70
C ALA A 14 12.75 -30.69 -14.27
N GLY A 15 13.17 -31.43 -13.24
CA GLY A 15 13.01 -31.04 -11.83
C GLY A 15 14.02 -29.98 -11.35
N ASP A 16 15.21 -29.94 -11.95
CA ASP A 16 16.36 -29.11 -11.54
C ASP A 16 16.31 -27.68 -12.15
N GLN A 17 15.55 -27.49 -13.24
CA GLN A 17 15.39 -26.18 -13.89
C GLN A 17 14.53 -25.19 -13.09
N ARG A 18 13.56 -25.67 -12.31
CA ARG A 18 12.63 -24.80 -11.56
C ARG A 18 13.32 -24.17 -10.36
N SER A 19 14.01 -24.96 -9.56
CA SER A 19 14.87 -24.50 -8.45
C SER A 19 16.06 -23.67 -8.95
N ALA A 20 16.58 -23.93 -10.15
CA ALA A 20 17.62 -23.10 -10.77
C ALA A 20 17.15 -21.69 -11.17
N SER A 21 15.86 -21.52 -11.52
CA SER A 21 15.33 -20.21 -11.94
C SER A 21 15.17 -19.23 -10.77
N TYR A 22 14.79 -19.74 -9.59
CA TYR A 22 14.60 -18.94 -8.36
C TYR A 22 15.31 -19.57 -7.15
N PRO A 23 16.64 -19.46 -7.07
CA PRO A 23 17.45 -20.24 -6.12
C PRO A 23 17.29 -19.80 -4.66
N HIS A 24 16.95 -18.54 -4.40
CA HIS A 24 16.81 -17.99 -3.05
C HIS A 24 15.65 -16.98 -2.97
N CYS A 25 15.16 -16.76 -1.76
CA CYS A 25 14.17 -15.72 -1.42
C CYS A 25 14.73 -14.30 -1.58
N LEU A 26 16.05 -14.14 -1.51
CA LEU A 26 16.74 -12.85 -1.66
C LEU A 26 17.23 -12.73 -3.10
N GLN A 27 16.74 -11.73 -3.85
CA GLN A 27 17.07 -11.55 -5.26
C GLN A 27 17.33 -10.09 -5.61
N PHE A 28 18.29 -9.86 -6.50
CA PHE A 28 18.56 -8.53 -7.08
C PHE A 28 17.64 -8.19 -8.26
N TYR A 29 16.78 -9.12 -8.69
CA TYR A 29 15.83 -8.93 -9.79
C TYR A 29 16.51 -8.38 -11.06
N LEU A 30 17.62 -9.01 -11.47
CA LEU A 30 18.42 -8.57 -12.62
C LEU A 30 17.86 -9.07 -13.94
N GLN A 31 17.44 -10.34 -13.98
CA GLN A 31 16.89 -10.96 -15.17
C GLN A 31 15.36 -10.88 -15.15
N PRO A 32 14.72 -10.46 -16.25
CA PRO A 32 13.26 -10.46 -16.35
C PRO A 32 12.71 -11.88 -16.40
N PRO A 33 11.52 -12.14 -15.81
CA PRO A 33 10.87 -13.44 -15.92
C PRO A 33 10.46 -13.71 -17.38
N SER A 34 10.71 -14.92 -17.87
CA SER A 34 10.38 -15.37 -19.23
C SER A 34 9.10 -16.20 -19.32
N GLU A 35 8.37 -16.33 -18.20
CA GLU A 35 7.16 -17.12 -18.10
C GLU A 35 5.92 -16.32 -18.53
N ASN A 36 4.98 -17.00 -19.19
CA ASN A 36 3.68 -16.42 -19.53
C ASN A 36 2.70 -16.65 -18.37
N ILE A 37 1.99 -15.59 -17.96
CA ILE A 37 0.98 -15.63 -16.90
C ILE A 37 -0.37 -15.15 -17.41
N SER A 38 -1.44 -15.58 -16.76
CA SER A 38 -2.79 -15.08 -17.08
C SER A 38 -2.96 -13.61 -16.65
N LEU A 39 -3.88 -12.87 -17.27
CA LEU A 39 -4.16 -11.49 -16.88
C LEU A 39 -4.68 -11.38 -15.43
N ILE A 40 -5.48 -12.37 -15.00
CA ILE A 40 -6.00 -12.46 -13.63
C ILE A 40 -4.84 -12.66 -12.63
N GLU A 41 -3.89 -13.55 -12.95
CA GLU A 41 -2.70 -13.76 -12.12
C GLU A 41 -1.81 -12.51 -12.09
N PHE A 42 -1.60 -11.85 -13.24
CA PHE A 42 -0.86 -10.60 -13.36
C PHE A 42 -1.44 -9.52 -12.43
N GLU A 43 -2.75 -9.33 -12.45
CA GLU A 43 -3.45 -8.35 -11.59
C GLU A 43 -3.32 -8.70 -10.10
N ASN A 44 -3.58 -9.96 -9.73
CA ASN A 44 -3.47 -10.42 -8.34
C ASN A 44 -2.05 -10.26 -7.79
N LEU A 45 -1.03 -10.62 -8.56
CA LEU A 45 0.38 -10.44 -8.18
C LEU A 45 0.74 -8.96 -7.97
N ALA A 46 0.24 -8.08 -8.85
CA ALA A 46 0.46 -6.65 -8.72
C ALA A 46 -0.21 -6.09 -7.45
N ILE A 47 -1.47 -6.43 -7.22
CA ILE A 47 -2.24 -5.99 -6.05
C ILE A 47 -1.60 -6.49 -4.75
N ASP A 48 -1.24 -7.77 -4.68
CA ASP A 48 -0.64 -8.37 -3.48
C ASP A 48 0.71 -7.74 -3.15
N ARG A 49 1.54 -7.45 -4.16
CA ARG A 49 2.81 -6.75 -3.91
C ARG A 49 2.61 -5.29 -3.51
N VAL A 50 1.62 -4.59 -4.08
CA VAL A 50 1.28 -3.22 -3.63
C VAL A 50 0.81 -3.23 -2.18
N LYS A 51 0.00 -4.22 -1.76
CA LYS A 51 -0.38 -4.40 -0.35
C LYS A 51 0.86 -4.55 0.54
N LEU A 52 1.77 -5.45 0.18
CA LEU A 52 3.01 -5.66 0.93
C LEU A 52 3.82 -4.37 1.07
N LEU A 53 4.04 -3.65 -0.04
CA LEU A 53 4.80 -2.40 -0.07
C LEU A 53 4.13 -1.29 0.77
N LYS A 54 2.80 -1.23 0.80
CA LYS A 54 2.05 -0.32 1.67
C LYS A 54 2.15 -0.73 3.14
N SER A 55 2.09 -2.02 3.45
CA SER A 55 2.30 -2.52 4.82
C SER A 55 3.70 -2.18 5.34
N VAL A 56 4.75 -2.35 4.52
CA VAL A 56 6.14 -1.97 4.87
C VAL A 56 6.25 -0.48 5.21
N GLU A 57 5.64 0.39 4.41
CA GLU A 57 5.60 1.84 4.66
C GLU A 57 4.90 2.15 5.98
N ASN A 58 3.70 1.61 6.19
CA ASN A 58 2.92 1.86 7.40
C ASN A 58 3.68 1.39 8.66
N LEU A 59 4.29 0.21 8.62
CA LEU A 59 5.11 -0.30 9.73
C LEU A 59 6.34 0.57 9.98
N GLY A 60 6.97 1.10 8.93
CA GLY A 60 8.14 1.99 9.06
C GLY A 60 7.81 3.37 9.63
N VAL A 61 6.55 3.80 9.56
CA VAL A 61 6.06 5.02 10.19
C VAL A 61 5.62 4.76 11.64
N SER A 62 4.94 3.64 11.88
CA SER A 62 4.40 3.30 13.21
C SER A 62 5.46 2.75 14.17
N TYR A 63 6.52 2.12 13.66
CA TYR A 63 7.54 1.45 14.47
C TYR A 63 8.95 1.82 14.02
N VAL A 64 9.88 1.76 14.97
CA VAL A 64 11.31 1.90 14.66
C VAL A 64 11.82 0.63 13.97
N LYS A 65 12.43 0.82 12.78
CA LYS A 65 13.02 -0.27 11.99
C LYS A 65 14.04 -1.06 12.83
N GLY A 66 13.81 -2.36 12.97
CA GLY A 66 14.71 -3.25 13.71
C GLY A 66 14.28 -3.65 15.11
N THR A 67 13.18 -3.09 15.61
CA THR A 67 12.54 -3.59 16.84
C THR A 67 11.86 -4.95 16.57
N ASP A 68 11.74 -5.79 17.59
CA ASP A 68 11.08 -7.11 17.47
C ASP A 68 9.61 -6.97 17.03
N GLN A 69 8.94 -5.89 17.45
CA GLN A 69 7.58 -5.57 17.02
C GLN A 69 7.50 -5.30 15.51
N TYR A 70 8.42 -4.50 14.97
CA TYR A 70 8.50 -4.25 13.53
C TYR A 70 8.77 -5.56 12.75
N GLN A 71 9.71 -6.37 13.22
CA GLN A 71 10.08 -7.64 12.59
C GLN A 71 8.88 -8.60 12.58
N SER A 72 8.30 -8.88 13.74
CA SER A 72 7.17 -9.80 13.88
C SER A 72 5.97 -9.40 13.01
N LYS A 73 5.63 -8.11 12.98
CA LYS A 73 4.52 -7.62 12.14
C LYS A 73 4.81 -7.72 10.65
N LEU A 74 6.03 -7.40 10.23
CA LEU A 74 6.42 -7.49 8.83
C LEU A 74 6.44 -8.96 8.36
N GLU A 75 6.92 -9.88 9.20
CA GLU A 75 6.86 -11.33 8.95
C GLU A 75 5.42 -11.84 8.78
N ASN A 76 4.51 -11.38 9.65
CA ASN A 76 3.09 -11.75 9.58
C ASN A 76 2.45 -11.28 8.27
N GLU A 77 2.76 -10.06 7.81
CA GLU A 77 2.26 -9.54 6.53
C GLU A 77 2.85 -10.29 5.33
N LEU A 78 4.15 -10.60 5.34
CA LEU A 78 4.79 -11.45 4.31
C LEU A 78 4.12 -12.82 4.22
N ARG A 79 3.88 -13.46 5.37
CA ARG A 79 3.18 -14.75 5.46
C ARG A 79 1.76 -14.67 4.93
N LYS A 80 0.99 -13.66 5.33
CA LYS A 80 -0.40 -13.45 4.91
C LYS A 80 -0.54 -13.28 3.40
N LEU A 81 0.42 -12.60 2.77
CA LEU A 81 0.44 -12.33 1.33
C LEU A 81 1.17 -13.41 0.51
N LYS A 82 1.64 -14.49 1.17
CA LYS A 82 2.36 -15.62 0.57
C LYS A 82 3.64 -15.19 -0.16
N PHE A 83 4.37 -14.23 0.42
CA PHE A 83 5.73 -13.90 -0.01
C PHE A 83 6.73 -14.66 0.86
N SER A 84 7.81 -15.14 0.23
CA SER A 84 8.82 -15.92 0.96
C SER A 84 9.61 -15.03 1.91
N TYR A 85 10.02 -15.59 3.04
CA TYR A 85 10.72 -14.86 4.09
C TYR A 85 11.85 -15.68 4.76
N ARG A 86 11.79 -17.02 4.72
CA ARG A 86 12.86 -17.92 5.19
C ARG A 86 13.30 -18.84 4.07
N GLU A 87 14.40 -19.56 4.26
CA GLU A 87 14.76 -20.72 3.45
C GLU A 87 14.18 -21.98 4.09
N ASN A 88 13.12 -22.53 3.52
CA ASN A 88 12.73 -23.93 3.73
C ASN A 88 12.87 -24.68 2.40
N LEU A 89 13.55 -25.83 2.45
CA LEU A 89 14.15 -26.47 1.27
C LEU A 89 13.18 -27.08 0.25
N GLU A 90 11.92 -27.36 0.60
CA GLU A 90 11.08 -28.24 -0.24
C GLU A 90 9.83 -27.61 -0.88
N ASP A 91 9.33 -26.44 -0.43
CA ASP A 91 8.01 -25.92 -0.88
C ASP A 91 7.98 -24.42 -1.27
N GLU A 92 9.13 -23.77 -1.47
CA GLU A 92 9.19 -22.31 -1.64
C GLU A 92 9.29 -21.77 -3.08
N TYR A 93 9.20 -22.63 -4.10
CA TYR A 93 9.27 -22.17 -5.49
C TYR A 93 8.18 -21.13 -5.81
N GLU A 94 6.93 -21.39 -5.42
CA GLU A 94 5.81 -20.49 -5.71
C GLU A 94 5.94 -19.12 -5.02
N PRO A 95 6.24 -19.02 -3.70
CA PRO A 95 6.52 -17.73 -3.06
C PRO A 95 7.66 -16.93 -3.73
N ARG A 96 8.72 -17.59 -4.19
CA ARG A 96 9.85 -16.93 -4.88
C ARG A 96 9.46 -16.46 -6.28
N ARG A 97 8.74 -17.30 -7.04
CA ARG A 97 8.16 -16.95 -8.34
C ARG A 97 7.22 -15.75 -8.22
N ARG A 98 6.32 -15.78 -7.24
CA ARG A 98 5.40 -14.67 -6.93
C ARG A 98 6.15 -13.39 -6.64
N ASP A 99 7.18 -13.43 -5.79
CA ASP A 99 8.01 -12.26 -5.47
C ASP A 99 8.71 -11.68 -6.70
N HIS A 100 9.38 -12.51 -7.50
CA HIS A 100 10.13 -12.08 -8.67
C HIS A 100 9.22 -11.49 -9.75
N ILE A 101 8.15 -12.20 -10.12
CA ILE A 101 7.21 -11.73 -11.15
C ILE A 101 6.53 -10.43 -10.70
N SER A 102 5.99 -10.40 -9.49
CA SER A 102 5.29 -9.22 -8.97
C SER A 102 6.22 -8.00 -8.90
N HIS A 103 7.51 -8.17 -8.61
CA HIS A 103 8.49 -7.09 -8.65
C HIS A 103 8.59 -6.45 -10.03
N PHE A 104 8.73 -7.26 -11.09
CA PHE A 104 8.81 -6.77 -12.45
C PHE A 104 7.49 -6.15 -12.94
N ILE A 105 6.34 -6.68 -12.53
CA ILE A 105 5.04 -6.07 -12.83
C ILE A 105 4.97 -4.65 -12.25
N LEU A 106 5.36 -4.46 -10.98
CA LEU A 106 5.34 -3.12 -10.38
C LEU A 106 6.36 -2.17 -11.00
N ARG A 107 7.49 -2.64 -11.54
CA ARG A 107 8.39 -1.75 -12.31
C ARG A 107 7.65 -1.06 -13.47
N LEU A 108 6.72 -1.73 -14.13
CA LEU A 108 5.91 -1.14 -15.21
C LEU A 108 4.98 -0.04 -14.69
N ALA A 109 4.31 -0.25 -13.56
CA ALA A 109 3.38 0.73 -12.99
C ALA A 109 4.12 1.95 -12.45
N TYR A 110 5.22 1.73 -11.72
CA TYR A 110 5.93 2.81 -11.03
C TYR A 110 6.95 3.54 -11.91
N CYS A 111 7.33 3.02 -13.08
CA CYS A 111 8.14 3.81 -14.03
C CYS A 111 7.31 4.89 -14.77
N GLN A 112 5.96 4.82 -14.72
CA GLN A 112 5.09 5.85 -15.30
C GLN A 112 5.20 7.20 -14.59
N SER A 113 5.34 7.21 -13.26
CA SER A 113 5.54 8.45 -12.49
C SER A 113 6.87 9.11 -12.87
N VAL A 114 7.91 8.31 -13.10
CA VAL A 114 9.22 8.75 -13.62
C VAL A 114 9.07 9.36 -15.03
N LEU A 115 8.30 8.75 -15.93
CA LEU A 115 8.04 9.30 -17.26
C LEU A 115 7.20 10.58 -17.24
N ARG A 116 6.15 10.66 -16.42
CA ARG A 116 5.32 11.87 -16.27
C ARG A 116 6.17 13.04 -15.78
N ALA A 117 7.14 12.78 -14.90
CA ALA A 117 8.11 13.76 -14.44
C ALA A 117 9.08 14.20 -15.54
N VAL A 118 9.64 13.26 -16.29
CA VAL A 118 10.55 13.52 -17.42
C VAL A 118 9.85 14.33 -18.53
N ARG A 119 8.61 13.97 -18.88
CA ARG A 119 7.81 14.62 -19.94
C ARG A 119 7.36 16.04 -19.58
N ARG A 120 7.14 16.36 -18.30
CA ARG A 120 6.83 17.72 -17.82
C ARG A 120 8.02 18.70 -17.87
N GLY A 121 9.11 18.36 -18.56
CA GLY A 121 10.26 19.25 -18.76
C GLY A 121 11.13 19.47 -17.52
N GLN A 122 10.79 18.84 -16.39
CA GLN A 122 11.49 19.00 -15.11
C GLN A 122 12.91 18.43 -15.11
N VAL A 123 13.25 17.55 -16.06
CA VAL A 123 14.59 16.97 -16.19
C VAL A 123 15.52 17.81 -17.07
N LYS A 124 15.00 18.57 -18.05
CA LYS A 124 15.80 19.48 -18.90
C LYS A 124 16.36 20.67 -18.12
N LEU A 125 15.75 21.06 -17.01
CA LEU A 125 16.25 22.13 -16.14
C LEU A 125 17.46 21.68 -15.28
N VAL A 126 17.57 20.39 -14.95
CA VAL A 126 18.58 19.87 -14.00
C VAL A 126 19.97 19.72 -14.63
N THR A 127 20.05 19.50 -15.94
CA THR A 127 21.33 19.34 -16.65
C THR A 127 21.96 20.67 -17.07
N SER A 128 21.21 21.77 -17.04
CA SER A 128 21.66 23.12 -17.45
C SER A 128 21.86 24.09 -16.28
N LEU A 129 21.54 23.69 -15.04
CA LEU A 129 21.70 24.55 -13.86
C LEU A 129 23.11 24.49 -13.24
N PRO A 130 23.69 25.65 -12.84
CA PRO A 130 24.95 25.74 -12.13
C PRO A 130 24.94 24.94 -10.80
N VAL A 131 26.12 24.45 -10.38
CA VAL A 131 26.31 23.64 -9.16
C VAL A 131 25.75 24.30 -7.89
N SER A 132 25.74 25.63 -7.82
CA SER A 132 25.24 26.41 -6.68
C SER A 132 23.70 26.44 -6.55
N LEU A 133 22.95 26.15 -7.63
CA LEU A 133 21.48 26.10 -7.63
C LEU A 133 20.92 24.67 -7.46
N LYS A 134 21.76 23.64 -7.60
CA LYS A 134 21.37 22.23 -7.35
C LYS A 134 20.97 21.96 -5.90
N THR A 135 21.54 22.69 -4.94
CA THR A 135 21.21 22.60 -3.52
C THR A 135 19.81 23.14 -3.18
N ALA A 136 19.35 24.15 -3.92
CA ALA A 136 18.00 24.74 -3.76
C ALA A 136 16.92 23.97 -4.54
N PHE A 137 17.29 23.33 -5.65
CA PHE A 137 16.40 22.45 -6.44
C PHE A 137 16.17 21.06 -5.80
N ASN A 138 16.66 20.85 -4.58
CA ASN A 138 16.46 19.60 -3.85
C ASN A 138 14.98 19.33 -3.55
N ALA A 139 14.09 20.31 -3.37
CA ALA A 139 12.71 20.00 -2.97
C ALA A 139 11.85 19.31 -4.06
N LEU A 140 11.93 19.74 -5.33
CA LEU A 140 11.21 19.07 -6.44
C LEU A 140 11.94 17.82 -6.93
N TYR A 141 13.28 17.81 -6.90
CA TYR A 141 14.07 16.61 -7.18
C TYR A 141 13.83 15.54 -6.11
N TRP A 142 13.68 15.93 -4.85
CA TRP A 142 13.26 15.05 -3.76
C TRP A 142 11.83 14.58 -3.92
N LEU A 143 10.86 15.36 -4.42
CA LEU A 143 9.49 14.85 -4.68
C LEU A 143 9.45 13.78 -5.80
N LEU A 144 10.35 13.87 -6.78
CA LEU A 144 10.49 12.90 -7.87
C LEU A 144 11.32 11.67 -7.49
N ILE A 145 12.38 11.89 -6.70
CA ILE A 145 13.13 10.84 -6.04
C ILE A 145 12.29 10.21 -4.94
N TYR A 146 11.34 10.88 -4.30
CA TYR A 146 10.55 10.32 -3.19
C TYR A 146 9.81 9.07 -3.65
N GLY A 147 9.25 9.02 -4.86
CA GLY A 147 8.61 7.79 -5.38
C GLY A 147 9.58 6.64 -5.66
N VAL A 148 10.77 6.95 -6.21
CA VAL A 148 11.82 5.97 -6.53
C VAL A 148 12.56 5.53 -5.27
N TRP A 149 12.87 6.45 -4.37
CA TRP A 149 13.47 6.31 -3.05
C TRP A 149 12.54 5.60 -2.08
N ILE A 150 11.23 5.89 -2.06
CA ILE A 150 10.25 5.12 -1.30
C ILE A 150 10.21 3.68 -1.81
N MET A 151 10.23 3.44 -3.13
CA MET A 151 10.31 2.08 -3.66
C MET A 151 11.63 1.41 -3.27
N GLU A 152 12.75 2.08 -3.47
CA GLU A 152 14.09 1.63 -3.10
C GLU A 152 14.19 1.32 -1.60
N ASP A 153 13.60 2.14 -0.73
CA ASP A 153 13.55 1.93 0.73
C ASP A 153 12.59 0.80 1.11
N ARG A 154 11.48 0.63 0.40
CA ARG A 154 10.54 -0.48 0.63
C ARG A 154 11.15 -1.82 0.19
N PHE A 155 11.81 -1.85 -0.96
CA PHE A 155 12.56 -3.03 -1.42
C PHE A 155 13.78 -3.30 -0.52
N ALA A 156 14.51 -2.24 -0.12
CA ALA A 156 15.63 -2.35 0.82
C ALA A 156 15.19 -2.82 2.21
N ALA A 157 14.00 -2.46 2.68
CA ALA A 157 13.47 -2.91 3.97
C ALA A 157 13.19 -4.42 3.98
N ILE A 158 12.65 -4.96 2.88
CA ILE A 158 12.46 -6.42 2.70
C ILE A 158 13.84 -7.11 2.65
N MET A 159 14.79 -6.57 1.87
CA MET A 159 16.16 -7.06 1.83
C MET A 159 16.82 -7.03 3.22
N THR A 160 16.63 -5.95 3.99
CA THR A 160 17.20 -5.79 5.34
C THR A 160 16.61 -6.79 6.33
N LEU A 161 15.30 -7.08 6.23
CA LEU A 161 14.63 -8.07 7.08
C LEU A 161 15.14 -9.49 6.79
N CYS A 162 15.27 -9.87 5.51
CA CYS A 162 15.89 -11.15 5.13
C CYS A 162 17.34 -11.22 5.65
N LEU A 163 18.13 -10.17 5.42
CA LEU A 163 19.53 -10.09 5.87
C LEU A 163 19.69 -10.08 7.41
N ARG A 164 18.65 -9.74 8.20
CA ARG A 164 18.69 -9.72 9.67
C ARG A 164 18.16 -10.97 10.34
N ASN A 165 17.10 -11.58 9.81
CA ASN A 165 16.50 -12.78 10.40
C ASN A 165 17.28 -14.05 10.06
N GLU A 166 18.19 -13.95 9.12
CA GLU A 166 19.17 -14.98 8.84
C GLU A 166 20.42 -14.75 9.71
N SER A 167 20.57 -15.56 10.74
CA SER A 167 21.90 -15.96 11.24
C SER A 167 22.73 -16.74 10.19
N ILE A 168 22.25 -16.83 8.94
CA ILE A 168 22.76 -17.69 7.88
C ILE A 168 22.53 -17.03 6.50
N VAL A 169 23.28 -15.98 6.16
CA VAL A 169 23.75 -15.74 4.76
C VAL A 169 25.26 -15.53 4.71
N VAL A 170 25.95 -15.71 5.86
CA VAL A 170 27.42 -15.79 5.88
C VAL A 170 27.90 -16.99 6.70
N ASN A 171 27.19 -18.10 6.52
CA ASN A 171 27.71 -19.42 6.78
C ASN A 171 27.80 -20.19 5.47
N ALA A 172 29.03 -20.27 4.96
CA ALA A 172 29.66 -21.31 4.14
C ALA A 172 29.02 -21.80 2.82
N ASN A 173 27.80 -21.43 2.42
CA ASN A 173 27.21 -21.92 1.15
C ASN A 173 26.56 -20.84 0.25
N VAL A 174 26.51 -19.58 0.71
CA VAL A 174 26.27 -18.40 -0.14
C VAL A 174 27.51 -18.06 -0.99
N ASP A 175 28.63 -18.74 -0.70
CA ASP A 175 30.01 -18.51 -1.16
C ASP A 175 30.23 -18.58 -2.68
N LYS A 176 29.25 -18.96 -3.49
CA LYS A 176 29.45 -19.09 -4.94
C LYS A 176 28.39 -18.51 -5.86
N ARG A 177 27.23 -18.02 -5.37
CA ARG A 177 26.18 -17.48 -6.27
C ARG A 177 25.58 -16.14 -5.87
N CYS A 178 25.47 -15.82 -4.58
CA CYS A 178 25.16 -14.44 -4.19
C CYS A 178 26.37 -13.53 -4.39
N ALA A 179 27.58 -14.08 -4.18
CA ALA A 179 28.87 -13.50 -4.59
C ALA A 179 29.07 -13.42 -6.13
N CYS A 180 28.09 -13.82 -6.95
CA CYS A 180 28.11 -13.56 -8.40
C CYS A 180 27.44 -12.23 -8.77
N TYR A 181 26.68 -11.62 -7.86
CA TYR A 181 25.93 -10.39 -8.15
C TYR A 181 26.67 -9.12 -7.75
N THR A 182 27.58 -9.25 -6.79
CA THR A 182 28.58 -8.28 -6.36
C THR A 182 29.93 -9.00 -6.48
N ASN A 183 30.97 -8.41 -7.07
CA ASN A 183 32.33 -9.01 -7.19
C ASN A 183 33.06 -9.17 -5.82
N VAL A 184 32.32 -9.46 -4.76
CA VAL A 184 32.60 -9.04 -3.38
C VAL A 184 31.82 -9.99 -2.45
N SER A 185 32.33 -10.83 -1.54
CA SER A 185 33.36 -10.68 -0.50
C SER A 185 33.73 -12.07 0.00
N PHE A 186 34.96 -12.28 0.49
CA PHE A 186 35.27 -13.45 1.32
C PHE A 186 35.13 -13.09 2.80
N LYS A 187 34.43 -13.94 3.58
CA LYS A 187 34.49 -13.87 5.04
C LYS A 187 35.92 -14.15 5.48
N ILE A 188 36.51 -13.25 6.26
CA ILE A 188 37.89 -13.44 6.72
C ILE A 188 37.95 -14.55 7.78
N SER A 189 39.07 -15.27 7.82
CA SER A 189 39.29 -16.29 8.86
C SER A 189 39.45 -15.65 10.24
N ASP A 190 39.13 -16.38 11.31
CA ASP A 190 39.30 -15.88 12.69
C ASP A 190 40.76 -15.50 13.02
N LYS A 191 41.73 -16.15 12.36
CA LYS A 191 43.15 -15.82 12.49
C LYS A 191 43.48 -14.47 11.85
N GLU A 192 42.93 -14.20 10.67
CA GLU A 192 43.13 -12.92 9.97
C GLU A 192 42.42 -11.77 10.70
N LYS A 193 41.25 -12.08 11.28
CA LYS A 193 40.46 -11.15 12.10
C LYS A 193 41.20 -10.73 13.36
N THR A 194 41.76 -11.67 14.13
CA THR A 194 42.49 -11.34 15.37
C THR A 194 43.77 -10.55 15.10
N LEU A 195 44.46 -10.84 13.99
CA LEU A 195 45.68 -10.11 13.61
C LEU A 195 45.42 -8.61 13.35
N ARG A 196 44.26 -8.27 12.77
CA ARG A 196 43.91 -6.91 12.35
C ARG A 196 42.86 -6.25 13.25
N GLU A 197 42.55 -6.86 14.39
CA GLU A 197 41.43 -6.46 15.25
C GLU A 197 41.56 -5.01 15.72
N GLN A 198 42.75 -4.61 16.17
CA GLN A 198 43.00 -3.25 16.68
C GLN A 198 42.78 -2.18 15.60
N GLU A 199 43.31 -2.43 14.40
CA GLU A 199 43.20 -1.50 13.27
C GLU A 199 41.76 -1.37 12.75
N ILE A 200 41.03 -2.49 12.73
CA ILE A 200 39.62 -2.52 12.34
C ILE A 200 38.78 -1.75 13.36
N ILE A 201 39.02 -1.93 14.66
CA ILE A 201 38.32 -1.19 15.72
C ILE A 201 38.65 0.31 15.64
N ALA A 202 39.92 0.67 15.45
CA ALA A 202 40.33 2.07 15.35
C ALA A 202 39.70 2.79 14.14
N SER A 203 39.48 2.07 13.05
CA SER A 203 38.92 2.63 11.81
C SER A 203 37.39 2.59 11.75
N SER A 204 36.74 1.84 12.64
CA SER A 204 35.29 1.57 12.57
C SER A 204 34.56 2.24 13.75
N PRO A 205 33.92 3.40 13.55
CA PRO A 205 33.29 4.16 14.64
C PRO A 205 32.11 3.45 15.31
N ASN A 206 31.55 2.41 14.68
CA ASN A 206 30.39 1.66 15.17
C ASN A 206 30.76 0.36 15.90
N LEU A 207 32.06 0.01 16.00
CA LEU A 207 32.53 -1.28 16.47
C LEU A 207 33.00 -1.21 17.94
N ASN A 208 32.06 -1.00 18.87
CA ASN A 208 32.37 -0.99 20.30
C ASN A 208 32.51 -2.42 20.84
N GLY A 209 33.69 -3.03 20.70
CA GLY A 209 34.14 -4.18 21.50
C GLY A 209 33.40 -5.52 21.32
N VAL A 210 32.49 -5.65 20.35
CA VAL A 210 31.79 -6.93 20.10
C VAL A 210 32.70 -7.88 19.32
N LYS A 211 33.44 -8.73 20.05
CA LYS A 211 34.35 -9.76 19.50
C LYS A 211 33.69 -10.74 18.51
N SER A 212 32.36 -10.82 18.46
CA SER A 212 31.62 -11.85 17.71
C SER A 212 31.09 -11.45 16.33
N GLU A 213 31.28 -10.21 15.87
CA GLU A 213 30.79 -9.84 14.52
C GLU A 213 31.67 -10.39 13.40
N SER A 214 31.06 -10.92 12.33
CA SER A 214 31.79 -11.39 11.14
C SER A 214 32.28 -10.20 10.32
N ILE A 215 33.50 -10.31 9.78
CA ILE A 215 34.16 -9.27 8.99
C ILE A 215 34.38 -9.78 7.57
N TYR A 216 34.22 -8.88 6.60
CA TYR A 216 34.26 -9.16 5.17
C TYR A 216 35.40 -8.40 4.53
N LYS A 217 36.18 -9.10 3.71
CA LYS A 217 37.20 -8.48 2.86
C LYS A 217 36.61 -8.18 1.49
N ILE A 218 36.62 -6.90 1.12
CA ILE A 218 36.02 -6.40 -0.12
C ILE A 218 37.00 -5.50 -0.88
N PRO A 219 36.98 -5.45 -2.23
CA PRO A 219 37.75 -4.45 -2.96
C PRO A 219 37.36 -3.04 -2.49
N PHE A 220 38.36 -2.17 -2.22
CA PHE A 220 38.06 -0.86 -1.64
C PHE A 220 37.12 -0.03 -2.52
N ALA A 221 37.19 -0.19 -3.86
CA ALA A 221 36.34 0.52 -4.82
C ALA A 221 34.84 0.30 -4.58
N ASP A 222 34.45 -0.89 -4.11
CA ASP A 222 33.06 -1.23 -3.80
C ASP A 222 32.62 -0.69 -2.42
N ALA A 223 33.57 -0.23 -1.62
CA ALA A 223 33.37 0.33 -0.28
C ALA A 223 33.41 1.87 -0.23
N LEU A 224 33.17 2.55 -1.37
CA LEU A 224 33.40 3.99 -1.56
C LEU A 224 32.83 4.88 -0.44
N ASP A 225 31.59 4.62 -0.05
CA ASP A 225 30.90 5.42 0.97
C ASP A 225 31.52 5.29 2.37
N LEU A 226 32.13 4.14 2.67
CA LEU A 226 32.76 3.88 3.97
C LEU A 226 34.18 4.46 4.01
N PHE A 227 35.00 4.16 2.99
CA PHE A 227 36.41 4.56 3.04
C PHE A 227 36.62 6.05 2.77
N ARG A 228 35.79 6.70 1.94
CA ARG A 228 35.84 8.16 1.75
C ARG A 228 35.67 8.92 3.06
N GLY A 229 34.87 8.36 3.98
CA GLY A 229 34.65 8.89 5.31
C GLY A 229 35.63 8.39 6.38
N ARG A 230 36.65 7.60 6.00
CA ARG A 230 37.56 6.88 6.92
C ARG A 230 36.80 6.09 8.00
N LYS A 231 35.76 5.37 7.60
CA LYS A 231 34.91 4.55 8.49
C LYS A 231 35.20 3.04 8.40
N VAL A 232 36.28 2.66 7.72
CA VAL A 232 36.66 1.27 7.48
C VAL A 232 38.18 1.17 7.38
N TYR A 233 38.74 0.05 7.83
CA TYR A 233 40.15 -0.26 7.66
C TYR A 233 40.47 -0.68 6.22
N LEU A 234 41.58 -0.19 5.68
CA LEU A 234 42.06 -0.49 4.34
C LEU A 234 43.46 -1.11 4.39
N GLU A 235 43.68 -2.18 3.61
CA GLU A 235 45.00 -2.78 3.44
C GLU A 235 45.11 -3.38 2.03
N ASP A 236 46.18 -3.06 1.31
CA ASP A 236 46.53 -3.63 0.01
C ASP A 236 45.38 -3.62 -1.03
N GLY A 237 44.65 -2.50 -1.10
CA GLY A 237 43.51 -2.34 -2.02
C GLY A 237 42.21 -3.02 -1.58
N PHE A 238 42.15 -3.55 -0.36
CA PHE A 238 40.95 -4.14 0.23
C PHE A 238 40.46 -3.35 1.44
N ALA A 239 39.15 -3.33 1.63
CA ALA A 239 38.47 -2.82 2.81
C ALA A 239 37.95 -3.97 3.67
N TYR A 240 38.05 -3.82 4.99
CA TYR A 240 37.62 -4.80 6.00
C TYR A 240 36.35 -4.31 6.69
N VAL A 241 35.20 -4.79 6.23
CA VAL A 241 33.87 -4.25 6.56
C VAL A 241 33.10 -5.17 7.51
N PRO A 242 32.45 -4.67 8.56
CA PRO A 242 31.55 -5.45 9.42
C PRO A 242 30.23 -5.85 8.73
N LEU A 243 29.54 -6.88 9.24
CA LEU A 243 28.24 -7.32 8.69
C LEU A 243 27.18 -6.19 8.65
N LYS A 244 27.19 -5.26 9.61
CA LYS A 244 26.23 -4.14 9.63
C LYS A 244 26.44 -3.19 8.45
N ASP A 245 27.69 -2.95 8.08
CA ASP A 245 28.06 -1.98 7.05
C ASP A 245 28.06 -2.61 5.64
N ILE A 246 28.32 -3.92 5.52
CA ILE A 246 28.18 -4.62 4.22
C ILE A 246 26.73 -4.64 3.73
N VAL A 247 25.76 -4.75 4.63
CA VAL A 247 24.33 -4.64 4.29
C VAL A 247 24.05 -3.29 3.63
N ALA A 248 24.63 -2.20 4.13
CA ALA A 248 24.46 -0.88 3.53
C ALA A 248 25.07 -0.80 2.11
N ILE A 249 26.22 -1.42 1.87
CA ILE A 249 26.86 -1.50 0.55
C ILE A 249 25.96 -2.25 -0.45
N ILE A 250 25.50 -3.45 -0.07
CA ILE A 250 24.61 -4.29 -0.88
C ILE A 250 23.32 -3.52 -1.22
N LEU A 251 22.73 -2.84 -0.24
CA LEU A 251 21.54 -2.03 -0.45
C LEU A 251 21.80 -0.87 -1.41
N ASN A 252 22.92 -0.17 -1.29
CA ASN A 252 23.26 0.94 -2.20
C ASN A 252 23.47 0.45 -3.63
N GLU A 253 24.15 -0.68 -3.83
CA GLU A 253 24.33 -1.27 -5.16
C GLU A 253 22.99 -1.73 -5.75
N PHE A 254 22.14 -2.36 -4.95
CA PHE A 254 20.79 -2.75 -5.34
C PHE A 254 19.96 -1.54 -5.78
N ARG A 255 19.98 -0.44 -5.00
CA ARG A 255 19.31 0.83 -5.35
C ARG A 255 19.80 1.36 -6.69
N ALA A 256 21.12 1.44 -6.89
CA ALA A 256 21.70 1.92 -8.14
C ALA A 256 21.27 1.07 -9.36
N LYS A 257 21.29 -0.25 -9.23
CA LYS A 257 20.85 -1.18 -10.30
C LYS A 257 19.34 -1.07 -10.56
N LEU A 258 18.53 -0.97 -9.52
CA LEU A 258 17.07 -0.82 -9.64
C LEU A 258 16.70 0.50 -10.33
N SER A 259 17.31 1.62 -9.92
CA SER A 259 17.11 2.93 -10.53
C SER A 259 17.45 2.91 -12.03
N LYS A 260 18.60 2.33 -12.39
CA LYS A 260 19.00 2.14 -13.80
C LYS A 260 17.98 1.28 -14.55
N ALA A 261 17.50 0.18 -13.95
CA ALA A 261 16.52 -0.70 -14.58
C ALA A 261 15.17 0.02 -14.82
N LEU A 262 14.66 0.76 -13.82
CA LEU A 262 13.42 1.55 -13.95
C LEU A 262 13.53 2.60 -15.07
N ALA A 263 14.68 3.27 -15.19
CA ALA A 263 14.92 4.23 -16.26
C ALA A 263 14.92 3.57 -17.66
N LEU A 264 15.45 2.35 -17.78
CA LEU A 264 15.39 1.59 -19.03
C LEU A 264 13.96 1.12 -19.33
N THR A 265 13.23 0.61 -18.33
CA THR A 265 11.82 0.20 -18.48
C THR A 265 10.94 1.36 -18.92
N ALA A 266 11.13 2.54 -18.34
CA ALA A 266 10.44 3.77 -18.74
C ALA A 266 10.60 4.08 -20.24
N ARG A 267 11.80 3.89 -20.81
CA ARG A 267 12.04 4.17 -22.24
C ARG A 267 11.26 3.22 -23.15
N SER A 268 11.07 1.97 -22.73
CA SER A 268 10.35 0.95 -23.49
C SER A 268 8.84 0.92 -23.21
N LEU A 269 8.37 1.67 -22.21
CA LEU A 269 6.98 1.66 -21.77
C LEU A 269 5.96 2.06 -22.86
N PRO A 270 6.22 3.00 -23.80
CA PRO A 270 5.26 3.34 -24.84
C PRO A 270 4.76 2.14 -25.65
N ALA A 271 5.61 1.13 -25.88
CA ALA A 271 5.24 -0.10 -26.58
C ALA A 271 4.30 -1.01 -25.75
N VAL A 272 4.29 -0.85 -24.43
CA VAL A 272 3.39 -1.56 -23.51
C VAL A 272 2.10 -0.77 -23.30
N GLN A 273 2.16 0.56 -23.36
CA GLN A 273 1.00 1.44 -23.26
C GLN A 273 0.01 1.32 -24.42
N SER A 274 0.42 0.79 -25.58
CA SER A 274 -0.52 0.49 -26.66
C SER A 274 -1.45 -0.69 -26.34
N ASP A 275 -1.15 -1.50 -25.33
CA ASP A 275 -2.03 -2.60 -24.90
C ASP A 275 -3.14 -2.08 -23.97
N GLU A 276 -4.37 -2.03 -24.47
CA GLU A 276 -5.54 -1.56 -23.72
C GLU A 276 -5.80 -2.36 -22.44
N ARG A 277 -5.36 -3.62 -22.37
CA ARG A 277 -5.61 -4.48 -21.18
C ARG A 277 -4.76 -4.07 -19.98
N LEU A 278 -3.58 -3.49 -20.23
CA LEU A 278 -2.63 -3.12 -19.17
C LEU A 278 -2.85 -1.67 -18.68
N GLN A 279 -3.49 -0.83 -19.48
CA GLN A 279 -3.71 0.58 -19.17
C GLN A 279 -4.45 0.83 -17.85
N PRO A 280 -5.64 0.24 -17.59
CA PRO A 280 -6.37 0.47 -16.35
C PRO A 280 -5.56 0.05 -15.12
N LEU A 281 -4.87 -1.08 -15.24
CA LEU A 281 -4.08 -1.65 -14.16
C LEU A 281 -2.86 -0.77 -13.84
N LEU A 282 -2.08 -0.38 -14.84
CA LEU A 282 -0.88 0.43 -14.63
C LEU A 282 -1.19 1.85 -14.14
N ASN A 283 -2.25 2.47 -14.65
CA ASN A 283 -2.64 3.83 -14.23
C ASN A 283 -3.16 3.85 -12.80
N HIS A 284 -3.88 2.80 -12.37
CA HIS A 284 -4.56 2.81 -11.09
C HIS A 284 -3.75 2.13 -9.97
N LEU A 285 -2.84 1.20 -10.26
CA LEU A 285 -2.09 0.41 -9.24
C LEU A 285 -1.53 1.20 -8.04
N SER A 286 -1.01 2.41 -8.28
CA SER A 286 -0.46 3.26 -7.21
C SER A 286 -1.54 3.84 -6.28
N HIS A 287 -2.72 4.13 -6.82
CA HIS A 287 -3.86 4.71 -6.12
C HIS A 287 -5.03 3.74 -5.92
N SER A 288 -4.90 2.48 -6.37
CA SER A 288 -5.94 1.48 -6.25
C SER A 288 -6.16 1.14 -4.78
N TYR A 289 -7.44 1.08 -4.42
CA TYR A 289 -7.87 0.55 -3.15
C TYR A 289 -7.63 -0.97 -3.15
N THR A 290 -6.83 -1.43 -2.20
CA THR A 290 -6.44 -2.85 -2.07
C THR A 290 -7.17 -3.55 -0.92
N GLY A 291 -8.15 -2.90 -0.29
CA GLY A 291 -8.91 -3.44 0.82
C GLY A 291 -10.14 -4.23 0.36
N GLN A 292 -10.93 -4.70 1.33
CA GLN A 292 -12.17 -5.43 1.08
C GLN A 292 -13.23 -4.51 0.46
N ASP A 293 -14.00 -5.02 -0.50
CA ASP A 293 -15.17 -4.32 -1.02
C ASP A 293 -16.32 -4.37 0.00
N TYR A 294 -16.83 -3.20 0.39
CA TYR A 294 -17.92 -3.03 1.34
C TYR A 294 -19.29 -2.85 0.66
N SER A 295 -19.39 -3.04 -0.66
CA SER A 295 -20.65 -2.92 -1.42
C SER A 295 -21.64 -4.02 -1.06
N THR A 296 -21.16 -5.27 -0.92
CA THR A 296 -22.00 -6.47 -0.83
C THR A 296 -22.06 -7.09 0.57
N GLN A 297 -21.60 -6.38 1.60
CA GLN A 297 -21.68 -6.88 2.98
C GLN A 297 -23.12 -6.82 3.49
N GLY A 298 -23.96 -7.70 2.94
CA GLY A 298 -25.27 -8.02 3.45
C GLY A 298 -25.12 -8.49 4.89
N ASN A 299 -25.69 -7.71 5.80
CA ASN A 299 -25.94 -8.07 7.19
C ASN A 299 -24.71 -8.05 8.12
N ALA A 300 -23.88 -7.01 8.07
CA ALA A 300 -23.02 -6.65 9.20
C ALA A 300 -23.84 -6.09 10.39
N GLY A 301 -24.69 -6.92 10.99
CA GLY A 301 -25.55 -6.54 12.12
C GLY A 301 -26.73 -5.66 11.73
N LYS A 302 -27.92 -5.95 12.25
CA LYS A 302 -29.07 -5.04 12.14
C LYS A 302 -28.78 -3.82 13.02
N ILE A 303 -28.22 -2.76 12.43
CA ILE A 303 -28.09 -1.47 13.11
C ILE A 303 -29.47 -0.82 13.13
N SER A 304 -29.95 -0.43 14.31
CA SER A 304 -31.18 0.33 14.45
C SER A 304 -30.89 1.84 14.35
N LEU A 305 -31.87 2.62 13.86
CA LEU A 305 -31.67 4.04 13.55
C LEU A 305 -31.35 4.88 14.80
N ASP A 306 -31.88 4.49 15.96
CA ASP A 306 -31.65 5.09 17.27
C ASP A 306 -30.22 4.88 17.78
N GLN A 307 -29.53 3.83 17.33
CA GLN A 307 -28.15 3.55 17.75
C GLN A 307 -27.11 4.41 17.04
N ILE A 308 -27.45 5.01 15.89
CA ILE A 308 -26.49 5.73 15.03
C ILE A 308 -25.80 6.87 15.80
N ASP A 309 -26.53 7.61 16.64
CA ASP A 309 -25.94 8.71 17.43
C ASP A 309 -24.88 8.20 18.42
N SER A 310 -25.14 7.07 19.08
CA SER A 310 -24.18 6.42 19.98
C SER A 310 -22.96 5.87 19.23
N LEU A 311 -23.19 5.20 18.10
CA LEU A 311 -22.13 4.67 17.22
C LEU A 311 -21.26 5.79 16.63
N SER A 312 -21.82 6.97 16.37
CA SER A 312 -21.07 8.10 15.83
C SER A 312 -19.92 8.57 16.72
N THR A 313 -20.06 8.37 18.04
CA THR A 313 -19.06 8.80 19.03
C THR A 313 -18.03 7.71 19.29
N LYS A 314 -18.45 6.44 19.28
CA LYS A 314 -17.61 5.29 19.67
C LYS A 314 -16.95 4.60 18.47
N SER A 315 -17.67 4.47 17.36
CA SER A 315 -17.33 3.54 16.29
C SER A 315 -17.09 4.21 14.93
N PHE A 316 -17.46 5.48 14.76
CA PHE A 316 -17.23 6.17 13.49
C PHE A 316 -15.83 6.80 13.45
N PRO A 317 -15.12 6.69 12.30
CA PRO A 317 -13.91 7.45 12.10
C PRO A 317 -14.22 8.96 12.05
N PRO A 318 -13.21 9.83 12.27
CA PRO A 318 -13.43 11.28 12.33
C PRO A 318 -14.15 11.89 11.13
N CYS A 319 -13.94 11.35 9.92
CA CYS A 319 -14.62 11.81 8.71
C CYS A 319 -16.15 11.60 8.77
N MET A 320 -16.60 10.45 9.26
CA MET A 320 -18.03 10.14 9.36
C MET A 320 -18.65 10.76 10.61
N ARG A 321 -17.89 10.86 11.71
CA ARG A 321 -18.32 11.59 12.92
C ARG A 321 -18.62 13.05 12.62
N GLN A 322 -17.78 13.70 11.81
CA GLN A 322 -18.01 15.08 11.37
C GLN A 322 -19.28 15.22 10.52
N LEU A 323 -19.48 14.33 9.55
CA LEU A 323 -20.66 14.34 8.69
C LEU A 323 -21.95 14.10 9.47
N HIS A 324 -21.93 13.17 10.43
CA HIS A 324 -23.06 12.90 11.31
C HIS A 324 -23.41 14.12 12.16
N LYS A 325 -22.40 14.74 12.80
CA LYS A 325 -22.59 15.96 13.58
C LYS A 325 -23.18 17.10 12.73
N ALA A 326 -22.60 17.36 11.56
CA ALA A 326 -23.07 18.41 10.67
C ALA A 326 -24.51 18.15 10.16
N LEU A 327 -24.87 16.89 9.90
CA LEU A 327 -26.22 16.53 9.52
C LEU A 327 -27.22 16.79 10.66
N ARG A 328 -26.87 16.43 11.89
CA ARG A 328 -27.74 16.65 13.07
C ARG A 328 -27.86 18.12 13.46
N GLU A 329 -26.82 18.93 13.25
CA GLU A 329 -26.81 20.37 13.59
C GLU A 329 -27.49 21.23 12.52
N ASN A 330 -27.21 20.97 11.25
CA ASN A 330 -27.70 21.78 10.13
C ASN A 330 -28.97 21.22 9.49
N HIS A 331 -29.38 20.01 9.90
CA HIS A 331 -30.50 19.25 9.31
C HIS A 331 -30.40 19.04 7.79
N HIS A 332 -29.19 19.17 7.22
CA HIS A 332 -28.93 19.03 5.80
C HIS A 332 -27.43 18.77 5.54
N LEU A 333 -27.13 18.09 4.43
CA LEU A 333 -25.77 17.92 3.92
C LEU A 333 -25.72 18.20 2.41
N ARG A 334 -24.62 18.82 1.95
CA ARG A 334 -24.31 19.03 0.53
C ARG A 334 -24.02 17.70 -0.19
N HIS A 335 -24.06 17.73 -1.52
CA HIS A 335 -23.95 16.53 -2.37
C HIS A 335 -22.78 15.62 -1.98
N GLY A 336 -21.55 16.14 -1.89
CA GLY A 336 -20.37 15.34 -1.50
C GLY A 336 -20.50 14.68 -0.13
N GLY A 337 -21.13 15.37 0.83
CA GLY A 337 -21.41 14.83 2.17
C GLY A 337 -22.48 13.72 2.16
N ARG A 338 -23.55 13.90 1.37
CA ARG A 338 -24.59 12.88 1.22
C ARG A 338 -24.03 11.60 0.59
N MET A 339 -23.16 11.73 -0.41
CA MET A 339 -22.52 10.57 -1.05
C MET A 339 -21.56 9.86 -0.11
N GLN A 340 -20.62 10.60 0.52
CA GLN A 340 -19.62 9.99 1.40
C GLN A 340 -20.27 9.32 2.62
N TYR A 341 -21.25 9.99 3.26
CA TYR A 341 -21.90 9.46 4.46
C TYR A 341 -22.97 8.41 4.12
N GLY A 342 -23.79 8.64 3.10
CA GLY A 342 -24.85 7.73 2.69
C GLY A 342 -24.32 6.36 2.28
N LEU A 343 -23.25 6.32 1.49
CA LEU A 343 -22.63 5.05 1.10
C LEU A 343 -21.93 4.36 2.29
N PHE A 344 -21.31 5.13 3.19
CA PHE A 344 -20.78 4.58 4.44
C PHE A 344 -21.87 3.92 5.29
N LEU A 345 -23.02 4.59 5.46
CA LEU A 345 -24.18 4.08 6.19
C LEU A 345 -24.74 2.80 5.56
N LYS A 346 -24.80 2.73 4.23
CA LYS A 346 -25.12 1.48 3.52
C LYS A 346 -24.12 0.38 3.86
N GLY A 347 -22.82 0.67 3.81
CA GLY A 347 -21.76 -0.30 4.07
C GLY A 347 -21.68 -0.79 5.52
N ILE A 348 -22.22 -0.05 6.50
CA ILE A 348 -22.35 -0.55 7.88
C ILE A 348 -23.63 -1.37 8.10
N GLY A 349 -24.53 -1.44 7.11
CA GLY A 349 -25.69 -2.32 7.12
C GLY A 349 -27.06 -1.63 7.19
N LEU A 350 -27.17 -0.31 6.98
CA LEU A 350 -28.49 0.31 6.85
C LEU A 350 -29.22 -0.23 5.62
N THR A 351 -30.48 -0.61 5.77
CA THR A 351 -31.33 -0.97 4.63
C THR A 351 -31.77 0.28 3.85
N LEU A 352 -32.30 0.08 2.65
CA LEU A 352 -32.85 1.17 1.85
C LEU A 352 -33.99 1.89 2.57
N GLU A 353 -34.88 1.13 3.22
CA GLU A 353 -36.02 1.68 3.96
C GLU A 353 -35.53 2.53 5.14
N GLN A 354 -34.55 2.02 5.88
CA GLN A 354 -33.92 2.75 6.98
C GLN A 354 -33.20 4.00 6.51
N ALA A 355 -32.48 3.94 5.38
CA ALA A 355 -31.79 5.09 4.82
C ALA A 355 -32.78 6.19 4.40
N LEU A 356 -33.86 5.83 3.70
CA LEU A 356 -34.92 6.78 3.34
C LEU A 356 -35.54 7.41 4.58
N GLN A 357 -35.87 6.61 5.60
CA GLN A 357 -36.42 7.11 6.86
C GLN A 357 -35.44 8.06 7.58
N PHE A 358 -34.16 7.68 7.67
CA PHE A 358 -33.11 8.46 8.31
C PHE A 358 -32.94 9.84 7.68
N TRP A 359 -32.78 9.90 6.35
CA TRP A 359 -32.59 11.16 5.64
C TRP A 359 -33.86 12.01 5.64
N LYS A 360 -35.04 11.40 5.42
CA LYS A 360 -36.32 12.11 5.39
C LYS A 360 -36.63 12.77 6.73
N GLN A 361 -36.51 12.01 7.82
CA GLN A 361 -36.76 12.54 9.16
C GLN A 361 -35.84 13.70 9.50
N GLU A 362 -34.56 13.61 9.14
CA GLU A 362 -33.59 14.66 9.45
C GLU A 362 -33.79 15.91 8.59
N PHE A 363 -34.09 15.76 7.29
CA PHE A 363 -34.32 16.90 6.40
C PHE A 363 -35.61 17.66 6.72
N ILE A 364 -36.66 16.95 7.18
CA ILE A 364 -37.91 17.58 7.63
C ILE A 364 -37.67 18.50 8.85
N LYS A 365 -36.75 18.14 9.76
CA LYS A 365 -36.36 19.04 10.87
C LYS A 365 -35.74 20.35 10.36
N GLY A 366 -35.07 20.30 9.22
CA GLY A 366 -34.55 21.45 8.48
C GLY A 366 -35.62 22.28 7.76
N LYS A 367 -36.90 22.03 8.05
CA LYS A 367 -38.06 22.65 7.38
C LYS A 367 -38.13 22.34 5.89
N MET A 368 -37.57 21.22 5.45
CA MET A 368 -37.81 20.72 4.10
C MET A 368 -39.23 20.15 3.98
N ASP A 369 -39.90 20.50 2.89
CA ASP A 369 -41.17 19.91 2.52
C ASP A 369 -41.03 18.40 2.19
N PRO A 370 -41.89 17.52 2.77
CA PRO A 370 -41.81 16.08 2.52
C PRO A 370 -41.92 15.68 1.05
N ASP A 371 -42.72 16.38 0.26
CA ASP A 371 -42.90 16.07 -1.17
C ASP A 371 -41.67 16.52 -1.97
N LYS A 372 -41.03 17.62 -1.57
CA LYS A 372 -39.73 18.05 -2.13
C LYS A 372 -38.64 17.02 -1.86
N PHE A 373 -38.63 16.40 -0.68
CA PHE A 373 -37.71 15.31 -0.37
C PHE A 373 -37.95 14.10 -1.29
N ASP A 374 -39.20 13.68 -1.42
CA ASP A 374 -39.56 12.50 -2.22
C ASP A 374 -39.24 12.72 -3.71
N LYS A 375 -39.45 13.93 -4.24
CA LYS A 375 -39.12 14.26 -5.64
C LYS A 375 -37.61 14.40 -5.90
N GLY A 376 -36.85 15.04 -5.00
CA GLY A 376 -35.45 15.39 -5.27
C GLY A 376 -34.39 14.46 -4.68
N TYR A 377 -34.67 13.79 -3.56
CA TYR A 377 -33.66 13.06 -2.78
C TYR A 377 -33.92 11.56 -2.70
N SER A 378 -35.18 11.13 -2.73
CA SER A 378 -35.51 9.70 -2.63
C SER A 378 -34.93 8.89 -3.79
N TYR A 379 -34.98 9.44 -5.02
CA TYR A 379 -34.38 8.84 -6.22
C TYR A 379 -32.88 8.61 -6.05
N ASN A 380 -32.15 9.65 -5.63
CA ASN A 380 -30.70 9.57 -5.43
C ASN A 380 -30.31 8.51 -4.37
N ILE A 381 -31.09 8.39 -3.30
CA ILE A 381 -30.87 7.37 -2.27
C ILE A 381 -31.14 5.97 -2.84
N ARG A 382 -32.25 5.75 -3.55
CA ARG A 382 -32.56 4.44 -4.17
C ARG A 382 -31.53 4.02 -5.23
N HIS A 383 -31.06 5.00 -6.02
CA HIS A 383 -29.99 4.79 -6.97
C HIS A 383 -28.67 4.38 -6.28
N SER A 384 -28.34 5.00 -5.15
CA SER A 384 -27.16 4.65 -4.34
C SER A 384 -27.17 3.20 -3.82
N PHE A 385 -28.37 2.60 -3.70
CA PHE A 385 -28.60 1.21 -3.29
C PHE A 385 -28.82 0.25 -4.47
N GLY A 386 -28.63 0.70 -5.72
CA GLY A 386 -28.75 -0.13 -6.93
C GLY A 386 -30.17 -0.58 -7.26
N LYS A 387 -31.20 0.06 -6.69
CA LYS A 387 -32.62 -0.29 -6.94
C LYS A 387 -33.27 0.47 -8.11
N GLU A 388 -32.57 1.46 -8.68
CA GLU A 388 -33.01 2.27 -9.82
C GLU A 388 -31.87 2.41 -10.86
N GLY A 389 -32.18 2.79 -12.11
CA GLY A 389 -31.18 3.01 -13.17
C GLY A 389 -30.48 1.76 -13.71
N LYS A 390 -29.18 1.85 -14.04
CA LYS A 390 -28.32 0.72 -14.49
C LYS A 390 -28.11 -0.39 -13.44
N ARG A 391 -28.73 -0.25 -12.25
CA ARG A 391 -28.57 -1.16 -11.08
C ARG A 391 -27.12 -1.27 -10.61
N THR A 392 -26.37 -0.18 -10.69
CA THR A 392 -24.99 -0.13 -10.19
C THR A 392 -25.02 0.05 -8.69
N ASP A 393 -24.58 -0.98 -7.96
CA ASP A 393 -24.44 -0.92 -6.50
C ASP A 393 -23.19 -0.11 -6.14
N TYR A 394 -23.36 1.16 -5.78
CA TYR A 394 -22.24 2.08 -5.53
C TYR A 394 -21.40 1.65 -4.34
N THR A 395 -20.09 1.47 -4.56
CA THR A 395 -19.16 1.11 -3.49
C THR A 395 -18.94 2.25 -2.50
N PRO A 396 -19.01 1.97 -1.18
CA PRO A 396 -18.57 2.90 -0.16
C PRO A 396 -17.17 3.48 -0.43
N PHE A 397 -16.96 4.74 -0.08
CA PHE A 397 -15.70 5.41 -0.41
C PHE A 397 -14.54 4.93 0.46
N SER A 398 -13.44 4.54 -0.20
CA SER A 398 -12.18 4.24 0.47
C SER A 398 -11.53 5.48 1.07
N CYS A 399 -10.64 5.30 2.06
CA CYS A 399 -9.90 6.42 2.65
C CYS A 399 -9.12 7.19 1.58
N LEU A 400 -8.50 6.49 0.63
CA LEU A 400 -7.69 7.11 -0.40
C LEU A 400 -8.54 7.93 -1.38
N LYS A 401 -9.74 7.46 -1.73
CA LYS A 401 -10.72 8.23 -2.51
C LYS A 401 -11.12 9.51 -1.77
N ILE A 402 -11.42 9.42 -0.47
CA ILE A 402 -11.78 10.57 0.37
C ILE A 402 -10.62 11.57 0.53
N ILE A 403 -9.37 11.10 0.48
CA ILE A 403 -8.16 11.93 0.68
C ILE A 403 -7.72 12.63 -0.62
N LEU A 404 -7.91 11.99 -1.77
CA LEU A 404 -7.36 12.47 -3.05
C LEU A 404 -8.40 13.06 -4.00
N SER A 405 -9.69 12.72 -3.82
CA SER A 405 -10.77 13.14 -4.71
C SER A 405 -11.73 14.09 -4.00
N ASN A 406 -12.30 15.04 -4.76
CA ASN A 406 -13.31 16.00 -4.30
C ASN A 406 -12.98 16.70 -2.95
N PRO A 407 -11.97 17.59 -2.91
CA PRO A 407 -11.65 18.35 -1.71
C PRO A 407 -12.84 19.21 -1.25
N PRO A 408 -13.14 19.26 0.05
CA PRO A 408 -14.27 20.03 0.56
C PRO A 408 -14.05 21.55 0.42
N SER A 409 -15.11 22.27 0.07
CA SER A 409 -15.15 23.73 0.03
C SER A 409 -15.85 24.34 1.24
N HIS A 410 -15.98 25.67 1.29
CA HIS A 410 -16.67 26.33 2.40
C HIS A 410 -18.14 25.89 2.48
N GLY A 411 -18.58 25.44 3.66
CA GLY A 411 -19.91 24.85 3.89
C GLY A 411 -19.98 23.34 3.60
N ASP A 412 -18.89 22.71 3.14
CA ASP A 412 -18.78 21.26 3.05
C ASP A 412 -18.14 20.64 4.29
N TYR A 413 -18.69 19.51 4.71
CA TYR A 413 -18.21 18.76 5.86
C TYR A 413 -17.66 17.37 5.47
N HIS A 414 -17.55 17.08 4.17
CA HIS A 414 -17.00 15.82 3.66
C HIS A 414 -15.47 15.85 3.59
N GLY A 415 -14.85 14.77 3.13
CA GLY A 415 -13.40 14.63 3.09
C GLY A 415 -12.81 13.99 4.36
N CYS A 416 -11.48 13.92 4.41
CA CYS A 416 -10.71 13.39 5.53
C CYS A 416 -10.25 14.53 6.46
N PRO A 417 -10.65 14.57 7.74
CA PRO A 417 -10.23 15.62 8.67
C PRO A 417 -8.71 15.74 8.82
N PHE A 418 -7.98 14.61 8.81
CA PHE A 418 -6.52 14.60 8.91
C PHE A 418 -5.82 15.21 7.68
N ARG A 419 -6.51 15.35 6.55
CA ARG A 419 -5.98 15.95 5.31
C ARG A 419 -6.51 17.37 5.07
N HIS A 420 -7.81 17.57 5.27
CA HIS A 420 -8.53 18.76 4.77
C HIS A 420 -8.88 19.76 5.88
N SER A 421 -8.80 19.41 7.16
CA SER A 421 -8.90 20.41 8.23
C SER A 421 -7.54 21.06 8.44
N ASP A 422 -7.53 22.37 8.71
CA ASP A 422 -6.33 23.07 9.14
C ASP A 422 -5.82 22.51 10.50
N PRO A 423 -4.52 22.62 10.79
CA PRO A 423 -3.93 22.03 12.00
C PRO A 423 -4.56 22.53 13.30
N GLU A 424 -4.88 23.81 13.39
CA GLU A 424 -5.49 24.45 14.57
C GLU A 424 -6.92 23.94 14.81
N LEU A 425 -7.76 23.92 13.78
CA LEU A 425 -9.11 23.37 13.84
C LEU A 425 -9.09 21.87 14.11
N LEU A 426 -8.15 21.12 13.51
CA LEU A 426 -8.00 19.70 13.78
C LEU A 426 -7.64 19.45 15.25
N LYS A 427 -6.72 20.25 15.81
CA LYS A 427 -6.37 20.21 17.24
C LYS A 427 -7.59 20.45 18.12
N GLN A 428 -8.39 21.48 17.83
CA GLN A 428 -9.63 21.77 18.55
C GLN A 428 -10.64 20.62 18.46
N LYS A 429 -10.83 20.04 17.27
CA LYS A 429 -11.70 18.86 17.08
C LYS A 429 -11.24 17.67 17.92
N LEU A 430 -9.95 17.35 17.90
CA LEU A 430 -9.39 16.24 18.69
C LEU A 430 -9.50 16.48 20.20
N GLN A 431 -9.34 17.71 20.67
CA GLN A 431 -9.60 18.09 22.06
C GLN A 431 -11.07 17.86 22.44
N SER A 432 -12.01 18.21 21.56
CA SER A 432 -13.44 17.95 21.79
C SER A 432 -13.76 16.45 21.85
N TYR A 433 -12.92 15.62 21.23
CA TYR A 433 -13.01 14.15 21.28
C TYR A 433 -12.35 13.55 22.52
N LYS A 434 -11.86 14.40 23.45
CA LYS A 434 -11.20 14.02 24.70
C LYS A 434 -9.92 13.21 24.49
N ILE A 435 -9.20 13.48 23.40
CA ILE A 435 -7.87 12.91 23.16
C ILE A 435 -6.84 13.64 24.04
N SER A 436 -5.90 12.89 24.62
CA SER A 436 -4.84 13.45 25.44
C SER A 436 -3.95 14.43 24.65
N SER A 437 -3.45 15.48 25.31
CA SER A 437 -2.60 16.49 24.67
C SER A 437 -1.37 15.89 23.99
N GLY A 438 -0.71 14.92 24.65
CA GLY A 438 0.40 14.16 24.07
C GLY A 438 -0.01 13.35 22.84
N GLY A 439 -1.19 12.71 22.87
CA GLY A 439 -1.73 11.99 21.73
C GLY A 439 -2.06 12.88 20.53
N ILE A 440 -2.60 14.07 20.79
CA ILE A 440 -2.85 15.07 19.74
C ILE A 440 -1.53 15.49 19.06
N SER A 441 -0.45 15.70 19.83
CA SER A 441 0.86 16.03 19.25
C SER A 441 1.33 14.94 18.28
N GLN A 442 1.26 13.67 18.68
CA GLN A 442 1.64 12.53 17.82
C GLN A 442 0.81 12.48 16.54
N ILE A 443 -0.51 12.70 16.64
CA ILE A 443 -1.40 12.74 15.47
C ILE A 443 -1.02 13.88 14.53
N LEU A 444 -0.74 15.08 15.06
CA LEU A 444 -0.37 16.23 14.24
C LEU A 444 0.99 16.02 13.55
N ASP A 445 1.95 15.35 14.19
CA ASP A 445 3.24 15.04 13.57
C ASP A 445 3.08 14.01 12.43
N LEU A 446 2.19 13.02 12.58
CA LEU A 446 1.82 12.11 11.48
C LEU A 446 1.14 12.84 10.32
N VAL A 447 0.29 13.83 10.60
CA VAL A 447 -0.34 14.69 9.58
C VAL A 447 0.68 15.52 8.83
N LYS A 448 1.67 16.12 9.53
CA LYS A 448 2.79 16.83 8.88
C LYS A 448 3.59 15.91 7.96
N GLY A 449 3.78 14.65 8.35
CA GLY A 449 4.39 13.61 7.52
C GLY A 449 3.50 13.09 6.38
N THR A 450 2.29 13.65 6.19
CA THR A 450 1.28 13.21 5.20
C THR A 450 0.76 11.77 5.40
N HIS A 451 0.95 11.20 6.59
CA HIS A 451 0.51 9.85 6.94
C HIS A 451 -0.92 9.85 7.54
N TYR A 452 -1.89 10.35 6.76
CA TYR A 452 -3.26 10.63 7.23
C TYR A 452 -4.02 9.41 7.76
N GLN A 453 -3.83 8.25 7.13
CA GLN A 453 -4.48 7.00 7.54
C GLN A 453 -3.86 6.46 8.84
N VAL A 454 -2.53 6.60 9.00
CA VAL A 454 -1.81 6.23 10.23
C VAL A 454 -2.22 7.16 11.37
N ALA A 455 -2.40 8.45 11.12
CA ALA A 455 -2.99 9.38 12.08
C ALA A 455 -4.39 8.94 12.54
N CYS A 456 -5.20 8.40 11.62
CA CYS A 456 -6.51 7.84 11.94
C CYS A 456 -6.42 6.52 12.74
N GLN A 457 -5.40 5.67 12.51
CA GLN A 457 -5.11 4.50 13.35
C GLN A 457 -4.71 4.94 14.76
N LYS A 458 -3.89 6.00 14.87
CA LYS A 458 -3.48 6.51 16.17
C LYS A 458 -4.66 7.07 16.97
N TYR A 459 -5.60 7.72 16.28
CA TYR A 459 -6.89 8.10 16.87
C TYR A 459 -7.70 6.86 17.31
N PHE A 460 -7.76 5.80 16.50
CA PHE A 460 -8.45 4.55 16.85
C PHE A 460 -7.93 3.94 18.14
N GLU A 461 -6.59 3.83 18.26
CA GLU A 461 -5.89 3.31 19.43
C GLU A 461 -6.28 4.08 20.70
N MET A 462 -6.31 5.41 20.61
CA MET A 462 -6.61 6.29 21.75
C MET A 462 -8.07 6.21 22.20
N ILE A 463 -9.04 6.07 21.28
CA ILE A 463 -10.46 6.00 21.67
C ILE A 463 -10.88 4.61 22.16
N HIS A 464 -10.14 3.56 21.80
CA HIS A 464 -10.39 2.18 22.23
C HIS A 464 -9.48 1.72 23.37
N ASN A 465 -8.56 2.59 23.82
CA ASN A 465 -7.56 2.28 24.85
C ASN A 465 -6.75 1.01 24.55
N VAL A 466 -6.28 0.89 23.30
CA VAL A 466 -5.42 -0.21 22.85
C VAL A 466 -4.06 0.34 22.43
N ASP A 467 -2.98 -0.37 22.75
CA ASP A 467 -1.62 0.03 22.35
C ASP A 467 -1.37 -0.13 20.84
N ASP A 468 -2.08 -1.07 20.22
CA ASP A 468 -1.98 -1.40 18.81
C ASP A 468 -3.35 -1.81 18.26
N CYS A 469 -3.76 -1.19 17.16
CA CYS A 469 -5.03 -1.52 16.51
C CYS A 469 -5.02 -2.90 15.84
N GLY A 470 -3.85 -3.46 15.52
CA GLY A 470 -3.73 -4.81 14.96
C GLY A 470 -4.15 -4.96 13.49
N PHE A 471 -4.40 -3.86 12.78
CA PHE A 471 -4.69 -3.85 11.35
C PHE A 471 -4.20 -2.57 10.67
N SER A 472 -4.01 -2.62 9.35
CA SER A 472 -3.70 -1.43 8.56
C SER A 472 -4.98 -0.83 8.00
N LEU A 473 -5.34 0.36 8.49
CA LEU A 473 -6.56 1.05 8.10
C LEU A 473 -6.48 1.61 6.68
N ASN A 474 -7.43 1.22 5.82
CA ASN A 474 -7.56 1.77 4.47
C ASN A 474 -9.00 2.13 4.05
N HIS A 475 -10.00 1.90 4.91
CA HIS A 475 -11.40 2.17 4.62
C HIS A 475 -12.21 2.63 5.85
N PRO A 476 -13.14 3.60 5.75
CA PRO A 476 -14.00 3.99 6.87
C PRO A 476 -14.84 2.85 7.46
N ASN A 477 -15.47 2.01 6.62
CA ASN A 477 -16.21 0.83 7.09
C ASN A 477 -15.32 -0.20 7.80
N GLN A 478 -14.04 -0.31 7.43
CA GLN A 478 -13.08 -1.15 8.17
C GLN A 478 -12.90 -0.63 9.60
N PHE A 479 -12.66 0.68 9.76
CA PHE A 479 -12.58 1.32 11.09
C PHE A 479 -13.80 0.98 11.93
N PHE A 480 -15.00 1.08 11.35
CA PHE A 480 -16.25 0.77 12.03
C PHE A 480 -16.33 -0.71 12.46
N CYS A 481 -16.10 -1.65 11.55
CA CYS A 481 -16.15 -3.08 11.86
C CYS A 481 -15.16 -3.44 12.97
N GLU A 482 -13.95 -2.90 12.92
CA GLU A 482 -12.91 -3.16 13.92
C GLU A 482 -13.25 -2.56 15.28
N SER A 483 -13.82 -1.36 15.29
CA SER A 483 -14.34 -0.75 16.53
C SER A 483 -15.45 -1.63 17.15
N GLN A 484 -16.41 -2.07 16.34
CA GLN A 484 -17.48 -2.95 16.81
C GLN A 484 -16.94 -4.29 17.32
N ARG A 485 -15.89 -4.82 16.70
CA ARG A 485 -15.22 -6.05 17.16
C ARG A 485 -14.63 -5.90 18.56
N ILE A 486 -13.99 -4.76 18.86
CA ILE A 486 -13.45 -4.46 20.19
C ILE A 486 -14.58 -4.27 21.20
N LEU A 487 -15.59 -3.48 20.88
CA LEU A 487 -16.70 -3.17 21.79
C LEU A 487 -17.55 -4.40 22.14
N ASN A 488 -17.66 -5.36 21.23
CA ASN A 488 -18.40 -6.61 21.42
C ASN A 488 -17.55 -7.77 21.99
N GLY A 489 -16.29 -7.52 22.36
CA GLY A 489 -15.42 -8.52 22.97
C GLY A 489 -15.00 -9.66 22.04
N GLY A 490 -14.84 -9.38 20.73
CA GLY A 490 -14.32 -10.35 19.75
C GLY A 490 -15.30 -11.41 19.26
N LYS A 491 -16.59 -11.35 19.63
CA LYS A 491 -17.62 -12.20 19.01
C LYS A 491 -18.00 -11.60 17.66
N ASP A 492 -17.78 -12.35 16.59
CA ASP A 492 -18.42 -12.07 15.31
C ASP A 492 -19.94 -11.99 15.52
N ILE A 493 -20.57 -11.01 14.88
CA ILE A 493 -22.03 -10.87 14.87
C ILE A 493 -22.60 -12.20 14.35
N LYS A 494 -23.36 -12.91 15.20
CA LYS A 494 -23.92 -14.24 14.90
C LYS A 494 -24.59 -14.24 13.53
N LYS A 495 -24.02 -14.99 12.58
CA LYS A 495 -24.72 -15.41 11.36
C LYS A 495 -25.69 -16.52 11.76
N GLU A 496 -27.00 -16.23 11.78
CA GLU A 496 -28.00 -17.29 11.84
C GLU A 496 -28.08 -17.99 10.47
N PRO A 497 -28.07 -19.34 10.41
CA PRO A 497 -28.27 -20.08 9.17
C PRO A 497 -29.75 -20.02 8.79
N ILE A 498 -30.05 -19.43 7.63
CA ILE A 498 -31.39 -19.48 7.03
C ILE A 498 -31.53 -20.86 6.36
N GLN A 499 -32.58 -21.61 6.75
CA GLN A 499 -32.99 -22.84 6.09
C GLN A 499 -33.48 -22.53 4.66
N PRO A 500 -33.13 -23.35 3.65
CA PRO A 500 -33.63 -23.17 2.29
C PRO A 500 -35.09 -23.61 2.22
N GLU A 501 -35.99 -22.67 1.92
CA GLU A 501 -37.37 -22.99 1.57
C GLU A 501 -37.43 -23.75 0.23
N THR A 502 -38.23 -24.80 0.27
CA THR A 502 -38.52 -25.80 -0.76
C THR A 502 -39.01 -25.21 -2.08
N SER A 503 -38.35 -25.64 -3.16
CA SER A 503 -38.72 -25.49 -4.56
C SER A 503 -39.91 -26.36 -4.97
N GLN A 504 -40.83 -25.81 -5.75
CA GLN A 504 -41.68 -26.58 -6.68
C GLN A 504 -41.62 -26.01 -8.11
N PRO A 505 -41.86 -26.85 -9.14
CA PRO A 505 -41.10 -26.80 -10.39
C PRO A 505 -41.95 -26.45 -11.63
N LYS A 506 -41.30 -25.94 -12.70
CA LYS A 506 -41.63 -26.13 -14.14
C LYS A 506 -40.73 -25.26 -15.06
N PRO A 507 -40.64 -25.54 -16.37
CA PRO A 507 -39.85 -26.59 -16.99
C PRO A 507 -38.73 -26.03 -17.89
N SER A 508 -37.85 -26.93 -18.30
CA SER A 508 -36.59 -26.75 -19.01
C SER A 508 -36.68 -26.39 -20.50
N ILE A 509 -35.53 -25.87 -21.01
CA ILE A 509 -35.02 -25.79 -22.41
C ILE A 509 -35.19 -24.37 -23.01
N GLN A 510 -34.16 -23.64 -23.48
CA GLN A 510 -32.98 -24.03 -24.27
C GLN A 510 -31.79 -23.07 -24.08
N LYS A 511 -30.57 -23.61 -24.24
CA LYS A 511 -29.27 -22.93 -24.20
C LYS A 511 -29.03 -22.06 -25.43
N THR A 512 -28.50 -20.85 -25.23
CA THR A 512 -27.55 -20.22 -26.15
C THR A 512 -26.46 -19.49 -25.36
N LYS A 513 -25.23 -19.64 -25.86
CA LYS A 513 -23.98 -19.07 -25.38
C LYS A 513 -24.03 -17.54 -25.53
N ASP A 514 -23.42 -16.81 -24.59
CA ASP A 514 -22.52 -15.69 -24.89
C ASP A 514 -21.84 -15.19 -23.60
N ALA A 515 -20.57 -15.54 -23.44
CA ALA A 515 -19.68 -15.02 -22.41
C ALA A 515 -18.92 -13.81 -23.01
N SER A 516 -19.56 -12.64 -22.98
CA SER A 516 -18.94 -11.38 -23.42
C SER A 516 -19.46 -10.12 -22.70
N SER A 517 -20.37 -10.21 -21.73
CA SER A 517 -21.04 -9.01 -21.18
C SER A 517 -20.57 -8.56 -19.79
N ALA A 518 -19.64 -9.26 -19.14
CA ALA A 518 -19.18 -8.89 -17.79
C ALA A 518 -18.09 -7.80 -17.76
N LEU A 519 -17.48 -7.46 -18.91
CA LEU A 519 -16.32 -6.56 -18.97
C LEU A 519 -16.67 -5.09 -19.29
N ALA A 520 -17.86 -4.82 -19.81
CA ALA A 520 -18.27 -3.45 -20.16
C ALA A 520 -18.75 -2.63 -18.94
N SER A 521 -19.15 -3.29 -17.86
CA SER A 521 -19.78 -2.65 -16.70
C SER A 521 -18.80 -2.06 -15.69
N LEU A 522 -17.51 -2.43 -15.73
CA LEU A 522 -16.49 -1.93 -14.81
C LEU A 522 -15.68 -0.76 -15.37
N ASN A 523 -15.48 -0.71 -16.69
CA ASN A 523 -14.63 0.31 -17.33
C ASN A 523 -15.38 1.58 -17.78
N SER A 524 -16.71 1.54 -17.92
CA SER A 524 -17.50 2.74 -18.27
C SER A 524 -17.66 3.73 -17.09
N SER A 525 -17.36 3.32 -15.86
CA SER A 525 -17.75 4.08 -14.66
C SER A 525 -16.66 4.99 -14.09
N MET A 526 -15.46 5.06 -14.70
CA MET A 526 -14.32 5.74 -14.09
C MET A 526 -13.99 7.14 -14.63
N GLU A 527 -14.48 7.59 -15.80
CA GLU A 527 -14.05 8.92 -16.31
C GLU A 527 -15.10 9.78 -17.07
N MET A 528 -16.40 9.46 -17.13
CA MET A 528 -17.33 10.26 -17.97
C MET A 528 -18.70 10.68 -17.40
N ASP A 529 -19.00 10.50 -16.11
CA ASP A 529 -20.34 10.84 -15.57
C ASP A 529 -20.36 12.01 -14.58
N ILE A 530 -19.38 12.92 -14.61
CA ILE A 530 -19.47 14.22 -13.89
C ILE A 530 -20.05 15.33 -14.78
N GLU A 531 -19.76 15.34 -16.08
CA GLU A 531 -20.25 16.40 -16.98
C GLU A 531 -21.74 16.27 -17.36
N GLY A 532 -22.32 15.06 -17.32
CA GLY A 532 -23.73 14.86 -17.69
C GLY A 532 -24.74 15.17 -16.58
N LEU A 533 -24.30 15.49 -15.36
CA LEU A 533 -25.19 15.79 -14.24
C LEU A 533 -25.41 17.30 -14.03
N GLU A 534 -24.53 18.19 -14.49
CA GLU A 534 -24.67 19.63 -14.20
C GLU A 534 -25.96 20.25 -14.78
N ASP A 535 -26.47 19.70 -15.88
CA ASP A 535 -27.69 20.21 -16.55
C ASP A 535 -29.00 19.88 -15.82
N TYR A 536 -28.98 19.04 -14.78
CA TYR A 536 -30.18 18.68 -14.00
C TYR A 536 -30.19 19.22 -12.55
N PHE A 537 -29.13 19.91 -12.10
CA PHE A 537 -28.98 20.33 -10.70
C PHE A 537 -28.88 21.85 -10.49
N ASN A 538 -29.13 22.66 -11.53
CA ASN A 538 -29.36 24.11 -11.40
C ASN A 538 -30.86 24.43 -11.36
N GLU A 539 -31.56 24.00 -10.29
CA GLU A 539 -32.82 24.60 -9.82
C GLU A 539 -33.13 24.28 -8.35
#